data_AF-A0A917V0E9-F1
#
_entry.id   AF-A0A917V0E9-F1
#
_cell.length_a   1.000
_cell.length_b   1.000
_cell.length_c   1.000
_cell.angle_alpha   90.00
_cell.angle_beta   90.00
_cell.angle_gamma   90.00
#
_symmetry.space_group_name_H-M   'P 1'
#
loop_
_entity.id
_entity.type
_entity.pdbx_description
1 polymer ?
#
loop_
_entity_poly.entity_id
_entity_poly.type
_entity_poly.pdbx_seq_one_letter_code
_entity_poly.pdbx_strand_id
1 'polypeptide(L)'
;MHDVEFRPTNDIDVEIIAAQNMDVFLEGLREANIQTVGGVMEVPPIEDLTSKDNLLKLGDQGFTNISVFVPSLEVLACCKIFSKRQKDLNDLIDTDLLLTCNKKELTKLIDEYNKPHTLNINDPDINIHQLDNIFLEKGI
;
A
#
# COMPACT_ATOMS: atom_id res chain seq x y z
N MET A 1 -1.19 26.59 1.62
CA MET A 1 -1.20 25.32 2.37
C MET A 1 -2.62 24.81 2.29
N HIS A 2 -2.87 23.76 1.51
CA HIS A 2 -4.13 23.03 1.63
C HIS A 2 -4.07 22.26 2.94
N ASP A 3 -5.06 22.44 3.81
CA ASP A 3 -5.27 21.53 4.93
C ASP A 3 -5.58 20.16 4.33
N VAL A 4 -4.60 19.26 4.39
CA VAL A 4 -4.78 17.88 3.91
C VAL A 4 -5.58 17.16 4.98
N GLU A 5 -6.89 17.06 4.75
CA GLU A 5 -7.80 16.33 5.62
C GLU A 5 -7.68 14.84 5.31
N PHE A 6 -6.91 14.10 6.13
CA PHE A 6 -6.83 12.65 6.02
C PHE A 6 -8.18 12.02 6.40
N ARG A 7 -8.68 11.10 5.58
CA ARG A 7 -9.90 10.35 5.94
C ARG A 7 -9.62 9.44 7.14
N PRO A 8 -10.55 9.31 8.10
CA PRO A 8 -10.41 8.33 9.17
C PRO A 8 -10.30 6.91 8.60
N THR A 9 -9.46 6.09 9.22
CA THR A 9 -9.37 4.64 8.98
C THR A 9 -9.82 3.90 10.22
N ASN A 10 -10.54 2.79 10.03
CA ASN A 10 -11.04 1.96 11.13
C ASN A 10 -9.99 0.94 11.58
N ASP A 11 -9.06 0.62 10.69
CA ASP A 11 -8.04 -0.42 10.79
C ASP A 11 -6.66 0.11 10.40
N ILE A 12 -5.63 -0.58 10.91
CA ILE A 12 -4.23 -0.38 10.53
C ILE A 12 -3.75 -1.70 9.94
N ASP A 13 -3.37 -1.68 8.67
CA ASP A 13 -2.73 -2.80 8.01
C ASP A 13 -1.24 -2.82 8.38
N VAL A 14 -0.77 -3.94 8.95
CA VAL A 14 0.64 -4.12 9.33
C VAL A 14 1.17 -5.44 8.80
N GLU A 15 2.38 -5.40 8.24
CA GLU A 15 3.17 -6.58 7.92
C GLU A 15 4.27 -6.74 8.98
N ILE A 16 4.31 -7.87 9.67
CA ILE A 16 5.30 -8.13 10.72
C ILE A 16 6.54 -8.74 10.09
N ILE A 17 7.49 -7.89 9.72
CA ILE A 17 8.73 -8.32 9.04
C ILE A 17 9.58 -9.23 9.92
N ALA A 18 9.74 -8.87 11.20
CA ALA A 18 10.53 -9.65 12.16
C ALA A 18 10.19 -9.26 13.61
N ALA A 19 10.36 -10.22 14.52
CA ALA A 19 10.32 -10.02 15.97
C ALA A 19 11.45 -10.81 16.63
N GLN A 20 11.97 -10.34 17.78
CA GLN A 20 12.97 -11.10 18.55
C GLN A 20 12.40 -12.44 19.03
N ASN A 21 11.12 -12.45 19.40
CA ASN A 21 10.36 -13.64 19.73
C ASN A 21 8.94 -13.45 19.18
N MET A 22 8.61 -14.18 18.11
CA MET A 22 7.32 -14.05 17.42
C MET A 22 6.16 -14.49 18.31
N ASP A 23 6.31 -15.57 19.06
CA ASP A 23 5.23 -16.09 19.92
C ASP A 23 4.86 -15.09 21.02
N VAL A 24 5.85 -14.51 21.69
CA VAL A 24 5.63 -13.46 22.71
C VAL A 24 5.03 -12.21 22.09
N PHE A 25 5.45 -11.85 20.88
CA PHE A 25 4.91 -10.67 20.19
C PHE A 25 3.44 -10.86 19.83
N LEU A 26 3.09 -11.99 19.21
CA LEU A 26 1.70 -12.31 18.83
C LEU A 26 0.80 -12.43 20.07
N GLU A 27 1.31 -13.00 21.16
CA GLU A 27 0.58 -13.03 22.43
C GLU A 27 0.34 -11.62 22.99
N GLY A 28 1.35 -10.75 22.93
CA GLY A 28 1.20 -9.34 23.31
C GLY A 28 0.16 -8.59 22.47
N LEU A 29 0.10 -8.84 21.15
CA LEU A 29 -0.97 -8.30 20.30
C LEU A 29 -2.35 -8.80 20.73
N ARG A 30 -2.46 -10.10 21.03
CA ARG A 30 -3.70 -10.73 21.49
C ARG A 30 -4.18 -10.13 22.81
N GLU A 31 -3.28 -9.96 23.78
CA GLU A 31 -3.57 -9.32 25.08
C GLU A 31 -4.02 -7.86 24.92
N ALA A 32 -3.48 -7.15 23.93
CA ALA A 32 -3.88 -5.80 23.58
C ALA A 32 -5.20 -5.73 22.76
N ASN A 33 -5.88 -6.86 22.53
CA ASN A 33 -7.05 -6.99 21.66
C ASN A 33 -6.79 -6.56 20.21
N ILE A 34 -5.55 -6.67 19.73
CA ILE A 34 -5.18 -6.43 18.34
C ILE A 34 -5.30 -7.76 17.59
N GLN A 35 -6.26 -7.83 16.67
CA GLN A 35 -6.46 -9.01 15.84
C GLN A 35 -5.53 -8.97 14.63
N THR A 36 -4.72 -10.00 14.46
CA THR A 36 -3.97 -10.22 13.22
C THR A 36 -4.92 -10.84 12.20
N VAL A 37 -5.35 -10.05 11.20
CA VAL A 37 -6.17 -10.54 10.09
C VAL A 37 -5.27 -10.80 8.90
N GLY A 38 -5.26 -12.03 8.40
CA GLY A 38 -4.55 -12.37 7.16
C GLY A 38 -5.40 -11.98 5.95
N GLY A 39 -5.00 -10.93 5.24
CA GLY A 39 -5.48 -10.65 3.88
C GLY A 39 -4.52 -11.24 2.86
N VAL A 40 -5.05 -11.79 1.75
CA VAL A 40 -4.22 -12.14 0.60
C VAL A 40 -4.24 -10.94 -0.34
N MET A 41 -3.16 -10.16 -0.33
CA MET A 41 -2.89 -9.18 -1.37
C MET A 41 -1.95 -9.84 -2.39
N GLU A 42 -2.40 -9.98 -3.63
CA GLU A 42 -1.62 -10.64 -4.69
C GLU A 42 -0.56 -9.69 -5.27
N VAL A 43 -0.86 -8.39 -5.30
CA VAL A 43 0.03 -7.33 -5.78
C VAL A 43 -0.11 -6.09 -4.88
N PRO A 44 0.99 -5.43 -4.48
CA PRO A 44 2.39 -5.80 -4.71
C PRO A 44 2.78 -7.13 -4.07
N PRO A 45 3.76 -7.86 -4.64
CA PRO A 45 4.25 -9.10 -4.04
C PRO A 45 4.90 -8.81 -2.68
N ILE A 46 4.91 -9.80 -1.79
CA ILE A 46 5.36 -9.61 -0.39
C ILE A 46 6.82 -9.19 -0.28
N GLU A 47 7.65 -9.56 -1.25
CA GLU A 47 9.04 -9.13 -1.37
C GLU A 47 9.14 -7.60 -1.47
N ASP A 48 8.21 -6.95 -2.17
CA ASP A 48 8.21 -5.49 -2.32
C ASP A 48 7.70 -4.77 -1.06
N LEU A 49 6.97 -5.47 -0.19
CA LEU A 49 6.52 -4.98 1.12
C LEU A 49 7.54 -5.24 2.23
N THR A 50 8.57 -6.03 1.96
CA THR A 50 9.59 -6.43 2.95
C THR A 50 11.00 -6.00 2.54
N SER A 51 11.22 -5.64 1.27
CA SER A 51 12.48 -5.12 0.75
C SER A 51 12.78 -3.72 1.28
N LYS A 52 14.00 -3.54 1.82
CA LYS A 52 14.45 -2.24 2.34
C LYS A 52 14.51 -1.15 1.27
N ASP A 53 14.67 -1.52 0.00
CA ASP A 53 14.74 -0.55 -1.10
C ASP A 53 13.39 0.12 -1.38
N ASN A 54 12.29 -0.56 -1.00
CA ASN A 54 10.91 -0.09 -1.17
C ASN A 54 10.29 0.42 0.14
N LEU A 55 11.05 0.37 1.25
CA LEU A 55 10.58 0.73 2.58
C LEU A 55 11.27 1.99 3.09
N LEU A 56 10.47 3.00 3.44
CA LEU A 56 10.93 4.21 4.09
C LEU A 56 10.80 4.03 5.60
N LYS A 57 11.93 4.11 6.31
CA LYS A 57 11.92 4.12 7.77
C LYS A 57 11.30 5.44 8.23
N LEU A 58 10.18 5.36 8.96
CA LEU A 58 9.70 6.52 9.71
C LEU A 58 10.74 6.79 10.81
N GLY A 59 11.26 8.01 10.86
CA GLY A 59 12.29 8.42 11.82
C GLY A 59 11.80 8.38 13.27
N ASP A 60 12.36 9.22 14.14
CA ASP A 60 12.00 9.29 15.56
C ASP A 60 10.63 9.97 15.79
N GLN A 61 9.59 9.55 15.07
CA GLN A 61 8.21 10.02 15.20
C GLN A 61 7.53 9.51 16.49
N GLY A 62 8.29 9.26 17.55
CA GLY A 62 7.78 8.87 18.87
C GLY A 62 7.68 7.37 19.12
N PHE A 63 8.12 6.51 18.19
CA PHE A 63 8.15 5.06 18.40
C PHE A 63 9.44 4.64 19.12
N THR A 64 9.35 4.34 20.42
CA THR A 64 10.52 3.93 21.21
C THR A 64 10.78 2.44 21.18
N ASN A 65 9.75 1.64 20.96
CA ASN A 65 9.78 0.19 21.15
C ASN A 65 9.69 -0.59 19.83
N ILE A 66 9.42 0.08 18.72
CA ILE A 66 9.31 -0.52 17.38
C ILE A 66 10.00 0.35 16.35
N SER A 67 10.55 -0.27 15.30
CA SER A 67 10.95 0.45 14.09
C SER A 67 9.83 0.35 13.08
N VAL A 68 9.27 1.49 12.67
CA VAL A 68 8.17 1.54 11.71
C VAL A 68 8.72 1.85 10.33
N PHE A 69 8.28 1.07 9.35
CA PHE A 69 8.60 1.25 7.96
C PHE A 69 7.29 1.38 7.19
N VAL A 70 7.26 2.27 6.21
CA VAL A 70 6.13 2.42 5.29
C VAL A 70 6.61 2.15 3.87
N PRO A 71 5.81 1.49 3.01
CA PRO A 71 6.17 1.36 1.60
C PRO A 71 6.31 2.71 0.92
N SER A 72 7.07 2.77 -0.16
CA SER A 72 7.12 3.96 -1.01
C SER A 72 5.73 4.33 -1.52
N LEU A 73 5.54 5.58 -1.92
CA LEU A 73 4.26 6.06 -2.43
C LEU A 73 3.83 5.26 -3.67
N GLU A 74 4.77 4.83 -4.50
CA GLU A 74 4.51 4.06 -5.70
C GLU A 74 4.02 2.64 -5.36
N VAL A 75 4.65 1.98 -4.39
CA VAL A 75 4.19 0.66 -3.90
C VAL A 75 2.80 0.78 -3.27
N LEU A 76 2.56 1.82 -2.47
CA LEU A 76 1.23 2.10 -1.90
C LEU A 76 0.17 2.40 -2.98
N ALA A 77 0.54 3.12 -4.04
CA ALA A 77 -0.35 3.35 -5.18
C ALA A 77 -0.67 2.04 -5.89
N CYS A 78 0.31 1.16 -6.10
CA CYS A 78 0.09 -0.16 -6.68
C CYS A 78 -0.88 -1.02 -5.86
N CYS A 79 -0.85 -0.97 -4.52
CA CYS A 79 -1.85 -1.65 -3.67
C CYS A 79 -3.29 -1.25 -4.02
N LYS A 80 -3.50 -0.01 -4.50
CA LYS A 80 -4.81 0.53 -4.86
C LYS A 80 -5.16 0.31 -6.32
N ILE A 81 -4.19 0.46 -7.21
CA ILE A 81 -4.34 0.28 -8.67
C ILE A 81 -4.74 -1.17 -8.99
N PHE A 82 -4.15 -2.14 -8.27
CA PHE A 82 -4.43 -3.56 -8.49
C PHE A 82 -5.51 -4.12 -7.56
N SER A 83 -6.19 -3.26 -6.81
CA SER A 83 -7.35 -3.62 -5.97
C SER A 83 -8.64 -3.60 -6.80
N LYS A 84 -9.65 -4.29 -6.29
CA LYS A 84 -11.05 -4.23 -6.77
C LYS A 84 -11.96 -3.41 -5.85
N ARG A 85 -11.40 -2.87 -4.76
CA ARG A 85 -12.19 -2.18 -3.73
C ARG A 85 -12.48 -0.76 -4.18
N GLN A 86 -13.76 -0.37 -4.16
CA GLN A 86 -14.19 0.99 -4.52
C GLN A 86 -13.51 2.09 -3.69
N LYS A 87 -13.25 1.83 -2.39
CA LYS A 87 -12.53 2.80 -1.53
C LYS A 87 -11.13 3.11 -2.05
N ASP A 88 -10.46 2.12 -2.65
CA ASP A 88 -9.12 2.30 -3.22
C ASP A 88 -9.18 3.08 -4.53
N LEU A 89 -10.21 2.85 -5.35
CA LEU A 89 -10.47 3.65 -6.55
C LEU A 89 -10.74 5.12 -6.22
N ASN A 90 -11.59 5.37 -5.21
CA ASN A 90 -11.87 6.72 -4.74
C ASN A 90 -10.58 7.39 -4.22
N ASP A 91 -9.76 6.69 -3.44
CA ASP A 91 -8.48 7.22 -2.98
C ASP A 91 -7.56 7.61 -4.17
N LEU A 92 -7.56 6.85 -5.28
CA LEU A 92 -6.80 7.18 -6.49
C LEU A 92 -7.33 8.43 -7.22
N ILE A 93 -8.64 8.65 -7.20
CA ILE A 93 -9.31 9.78 -7.88
C ILE A 93 -9.24 11.05 -7.03
N ASP A 94 -9.59 10.94 -5.75
CA ASP A 94 -9.89 12.09 -4.88
C ASP A 94 -8.65 12.64 -4.18
N THR A 95 -7.55 11.88 -4.10
CA THR A 95 -6.32 12.29 -3.41
C THR A 95 -5.19 12.65 -4.37
N ASP A 96 -4.17 13.32 -3.85
CA ASP A 96 -2.95 13.66 -4.59
C ASP A 96 -1.93 12.50 -4.65
N LEU A 97 -2.30 11.28 -4.21
CA LEU A 97 -1.38 10.13 -4.14
C LEU A 97 -0.61 9.94 -5.46
N LEU A 98 -1.31 9.88 -6.60
CA LEU A 98 -0.70 9.68 -7.91
C LEU A 98 0.14 10.89 -8.37
N LEU A 99 -0.22 12.11 -7.96
CA LEU A 99 0.53 13.33 -8.27
C LEU A 99 1.84 13.42 -7.47
N THR A 100 1.86 12.81 -6.28
CA THR A 100 3.05 12.76 -5.42
C THR A 100 4.02 11.63 -5.75
N CYS A 101 3.57 10.65 -6.54
CA CYS A 101 4.41 9.54 -6.98
C CYS A 101 5.47 10.02 -7.99
N ASN A 102 6.64 9.39 -7.95
CA ASN A 102 7.58 9.42 -9.06
C ASN A 102 6.99 8.65 -10.24
N LYS A 103 6.52 9.39 -11.26
CA LYS A 103 5.86 8.82 -12.44
C LYS A 103 6.67 7.70 -13.11
N LYS A 104 7.99 7.85 -13.22
CA LYS A 104 8.83 6.86 -13.89
C LYS A 104 8.87 5.53 -13.12
N GLU A 105 9.03 5.60 -11.80
CA GLU A 105 9.05 4.41 -10.95
C GLU A 105 7.67 3.77 -10.87
N LEU A 106 6.60 4.58 -10.74
CA LEU A 106 5.23 4.08 -10.73
C LEU A 106 4.88 3.34 -12.03
N THR A 107 5.16 3.92 -13.21
CA THR A 107 4.92 3.27 -14.50
C THR A 107 5.69 1.96 -14.61
N LYS A 108 6.96 1.93 -14.16
CA LYS A 108 7.77 0.71 -14.16
C LYS A 108 7.14 -0.39 -13.29
N LEU A 109 6.70 -0.06 -12.08
CA LEU A 109 6.03 -1.02 -11.19
C LEU A 109 4.70 -1.53 -11.78
N ILE A 110 3.90 -0.64 -12.37
CA ILE A 110 2.67 -1.03 -13.07
C ILE A 110 3.00 -2.01 -14.19
N ASP A 111 3.97 -1.72 -15.05
CA ASP A 111 4.36 -2.61 -16.15
C ASP A 111 4.89 -3.96 -15.66
N GLU A 112 5.60 -3.98 -14.53
CA GLU A 112 6.11 -5.20 -13.91
C GLU A 112 4.97 -6.06 -13.32
N TYR A 113 4.02 -5.44 -12.63
CA TYR A 113 2.90 -6.10 -11.98
C TYR A 113 1.72 -6.40 -12.91
N ASN A 114 1.64 -5.76 -14.07
CA ASN A 114 0.59 -6.01 -15.07
C ASN A 114 0.93 -7.19 -16.00
N LYS A 115 2.03 -7.90 -15.73
CA LYS A 115 2.41 -9.08 -16.52
C LYS A 115 1.38 -10.21 -16.31
N PRO A 116 1.13 -11.07 -17.30
CA PRO A 116 0.05 -12.09 -17.23
C PRO A 116 0.17 -13.15 -16.13
N HIS A 117 1.26 -13.15 -15.36
CA HIS A 117 1.56 -14.15 -14.34
C HIS A 117 1.36 -13.65 -12.91
N THR A 118 0.95 -12.39 -12.73
CA THR A 118 0.83 -11.74 -11.41
C THR A 118 -0.62 -11.53 -10.99
N LEU A 119 -1.57 -11.33 -11.91
CA LEU A 119 -3.00 -11.14 -11.63
C LEU A 119 -3.87 -11.56 -12.83
N ASN A 120 -5.16 -11.84 -12.60
CA ASN A 120 -6.13 -11.93 -13.69
C ASN A 120 -6.39 -10.53 -14.27
N ILE A 121 -5.53 -10.09 -15.20
CA ILE A 121 -5.64 -8.80 -15.89
C ILE A 121 -6.95 -8.62 -16.68
N ASN A 122 -7.66 -9.71 -16.98
CA ASN A 122 -8.94 -9.64 -17.70
C ASN A 122 -10.13 -9.42 -16.76
N ASP A 123 -9.88 -9.26 -15.47
CA ASP A 123 -10.92 -8.99 -14.48
C ASP A 123 -11.43 -7.55 -14.64
N PRO A 124 -12.68 -7.33 -15.10
CA PRO A 124 -13.16 -6.00 -15.42
C PRO A 124 -13.29 -5.08 -14.19
N ASP A 125 -13.28 -5.65 -12.98
CA ASP A 125 -13.49 -4.90 -11.73
C ASP A 125 -12.18 -4.38 -11.12
N ILE A 126 -11.02 -4.66 -11.73
CA ILE A 126 -9.74 -4.17 -11.22
C ILE A 126 -9.50 -2.70 -11.61
N ASN A 127 -9.02 -1.91 -10.64
CA ASN A 127 -8.92 -0.46 -10.79
C ASN A 127 -7.94 -0.01 -11.89
N ILE A 128 -6.99 -0.86 -12.32
CA ILE A 128 -6.01 -0.50 -13.37
C ILE A 128 -6.70 -0.10 -14.68
N HIS A 129 -7.90 -0.62 -14.96
CA HIS A 129 -8.67 -0.27 -16.16
C HIS A 129 -9.17 1.18 -16.16
N GLN A 130 -9.18 1.84 -15.00
CA GLN A 130 -9.52 3.27 -14.88
C GLN A 130 -8.28 4.16 -14.90
N LEU A 131 -7.07 3.60 -14.86
CA LEU A 131 -5.85 4.36 -14.60
C LEU A 131 -5.56 5.41 -15.68
N ASP A 132 -5.76 5.08 -16.96
CA ASP A 132 -5.56 6.02 -18.06
C ASP A 132 -6.49 7.23 -17.95
N ASN A 133 -7.75 7.01 -17.57
CA ASN A 133 -8.72 8.09 -17.36
C ASN A 133 -8.30 8.97 -16.16
N ILE A 134 -7.88 8.35 -15.06
CA ILE A 134 -7.43 9.06 -13.85
C ILE A 134 -6.20 9.92 -14.15
N PHE A 135 -5.22 9.39 -14.89
CA PHE A 135 -4.04 10.16 -15.30
C PHE A 135 -4.41 11.34 -16.19
N LEU A 136 -5.33 11.15 -17.15
CA LEU A 136 -5.80 12.22 -18.01
C LEU A 136 -6.52 13.32 -17.21
N GLU A 137 -7.41 12.96 -16.29
CA GLU A 137 -8.14 13.91 -15.44
C GLU A 137 -7.21 14.69 -14.50
N LYS A 138 -6.16 14.04 -13.98
CA LYS A 138 -5.16 14.67 -13.11
C LYS A 138 -4.05 15.42 -13.87
N GLY A 139 -4.00 15.31 -15.20
CA GLY A 139 -2.97 15.94 -16.03
C GLY A 139 -1.58 15.33 -15.83
N ILE A 140 -1.49 14.01 -15.56
CA ILE A 140 -0.26 13.28 -15.29
C ILE A 140 0.40 12.79 -16.57
#